data_AF-A0A7S2FGV5-F1
#
_entry.id   AF-A0A7S2FGV5-F1
#
_cell.length_a   1.000
_cell.length_b   1.000
_cell.length_c   1.000
_cell.angle_alpha   90.00
_cell.angle_beta   90.00
_cell.angle_gamma   90.00
#
_symmetry.space_group_name_H-M   'P 1'
#
loop_
_entity.id
_entity.type
_entity.pdbx_description
1 polymer ?
#
loop_
_entity_poly.entity_id
_entity_poly.type
_entity_poly.pdbx_seq_one_letter_code
_entity_poly.pdbx_strand_id
1 'polypeptide(L)'
;GSFADMWKVFKRHRAVILTTGIISIWFWMVASCLLFMAEYTNPDAKMRADYGSVARAAWAEGINVFGEWINVDFSVAGKSYATVIAFFSVSICVVPLTVLSAGYFLELLDDYADTIEMSEEMDDIGRWWQLRLRPEKSCFRRAVFD
;
A
#
# COMPACT_ATOMS: atom_id res chain seq x y z
N GLY A 1 18.73 0.27 2.15
CA GLY A 1 18.48 1.72 1.95
C GLY A 1 17.10 1.84 1.35
N SER A 2 16.20 2.58 2.00
CA SER A 2 14.74 2.37 1.90
C SER A 2 14.17 2.12 0.48
N PHE A 3 14.61 2.85 -0.54
CA PHE A 3 14.18 2.61 -1.93
C PHE A 3 14.62 1.26 -2.52
N ALA A 4 15.80 0.77 -2.17
CA ALA A 4 16.29 -0.54 -2.62
C ALA A 4 15.49 -1.69 -2.00
N ASP A 5 15.10 -1.55 -0.74
CA ASP A 5 14.35 -2.57 0.00
C ASP A 5 12.90 -2.60 -0.49
N MET A 6 12.29 -1.43 -0.71
CA MET A 6 10.99 -1.30 -1.37
C MET A 6 10.98 -1.91 -2.79
N TRP A 7 12.09 -1.77 -3.54
CA TRP A 7 12.23 -2.37 -4.86
C TRP A 7 12.32 -3.90 -4.84
N LYS A 8 12.95 -4.50 -3.81
CA LYS A 8 12.96 -5.96 -3.62
C LYS A 8 11.54 -6.49 -3.39
N VAL A 9 10.79 -5.85 -2.50
CA VAL A 9 9.38 -6.19 -2.20
C VAL A 9 8.53 -6.09 -3.46
N PHE A 10 8.70 -5.02 -4.25
CA PHE A 10 7.98 -4.86 -5.52
C PHE A 10 8.27 -6.01 -6.50
N LYS A 11 9.54 -6.39 -6.67
CA LYS A 11 9.91 -7.53 -7.54
C LYS A 11 9.33 -8.85 -7.05
N ARG A 12 9.29 -9.06 -5.73
CA ARG A 12 8.73 -10.27 -5.09
C ARG A 12 7.23 -10.41 -5.34
N HIS A 13 6.48 -9.30 -5.24
CA HIS A 13 5.02 -9.29 -5.41
C HIS A 13 4.55 -8.76 -6.77
N ARG A 14 5.44 -8.68 -7.77
CA ARG A 14 5.18 -8.06 -9.08
C ARG A 14 3.93 -8.60 -9.78
N ALA A 15 3.67 -9.90 -9.67
CA ALA A 15 2.55 -10.54 -10.36
C ALA A 15 1.22 -10.05 -9.78
N VAL A 16 1.11 -10.03 -8.45
CA VAL A 16 -0.09 -9.58 -7.74
C VAL A 16 -0.33 -8.10 -8.05
N ILE A 17 0.67 -7.25 -7.85
CA ILE A 17 0.57 -5.80 -8.08
C ILE A 17 0.16 -5.49 -9.52
N LEU A 18 0.76 -6.19 -10.50
CA LEU A 18 0.45 -5.99 -11.91
C LEU A 18 -0.97 -6.45 -12.25
N THR A 19 -1.40 -7.61 -11.77
CA THR A 19 -2.78 -8.09 -12.00
C THR A 19 -3.82 -7.16 -11.39
N THR A 20 -3.62 -6.74 -10.13
CA THR A 20 -4.54 -5.81 -9.46
C THR A 20 -4.53 -4.46 -10.17
N GLY A 21 -3.36 -3.95 -10.54
CA GLY A 21 -3.24 -2.68 -11.27
C GLY A 21 -3.92 -2.70 -12.63
N ILE A 22 -3.81 -3.79 -13.40
CA ILE A 22 -4.53 -3.94 -14.68
C ILE A 22 -6.03 -3.96 -14.45
N ILE A 23 -6.51 -4.69 -13.44
CA ILE A 23 -7.94 -4.74 -13.10
C ILE A 23 -8.43 -3.36 -12.66
N SER A 24 -7.66 -2.63 -11.84
CA SER A 24 -7.96 -1.26 -11.42
C SER A 24 -8.11 -0.32 -12.61
N ILE A 25 -7.14 -0.34 -13.53
CA ILE A 25 -7.16 0.49 -14.74
C ILE A 25 -8.37 0.14 -15.61
N TRP A 26 -8.66 -1.15 -15.78
CA TRP A 26 -9.80 -1.59 -16.59
C TRP A 26 -11.13 -1.14 -15.97
N PHE A 27 -11.30 -1.31 -14.66
CA PHE A 27 -12.48 -0.85 -13.93
C PHE A 27 -12.64 0.67 -14.02
N TRP A 28 -11.55 1.42 -13.85
CA TRP A 28 -11.54 2.87 -14.00
C TRP A 28 -11.97 3.32 -15.40
N MET A 29 -11.47 2.66 -16.45
CA MET A 29 -11.89 2.95 -17.83
C MET A 29 -13.37 2.67 -18.08
N VAL A 30 -13.90 1.56 -17.53
CA VAL A 30 -15.33 1.22 -17.63
C VAL A 30 -16.19 2.25 -16.89
N ALA A 31 -15.80 2.62 -15.66
CA ALA A 31 -16.47 3.64 -14.86
C ALA A 31 -16.52 5.00 -15.59
N SER A 32 -15.39 5.40 -16.19
CA SER A 32 -15.27 6.62 -16.98
C SER A 32 -16.20 6.63 -18.19
N CYS A 33 -16.31 5.50 -18.90
CA CYS A 33 -17.25 5.35 -20.02
C CYS A 33 -18.72 5.39 -19.57
N LEU A 34 -19.05 4.76 -18.43
CA LEU A 34 -20.43 4.78 -17.90
C LEU A 34 -20.86 6.19 -17.52
N LEU A 35 -20.00 6.95 -16.82
CA LEU A 35 -20.29 8.32 -16.45
C LEU A 35 -20.30 9.25 -17.66
N PHE A 36 -19.42 9.05 -18.64
CA PHE A 36 -19.50 9.74 -19.93
C PHE A 36 -20.89 9.56 -20.56
N MET A 37 -21.37 8.32 -20.68
CA MET A 37 -22.68 8.05 -21.27
C MET A 37 -23.85 8.64 -20.46
N ALA A 38 -23.75 8.66 -19.13
CA ALA A 38 -24.78 9.22 -18.25
C ALA A 38 -24.83 10.76 -18.29
N GLU A 39 -23.67 11.41 -18.45
CA GLU A 39 -23.53 12.86 -18.25
C GLU A 39 -23.35 13.66 -19.54
N TYR A 40 -23.16 13.03 -20.70
CA TYR A 40 -22.98 13.74 -21.98
C TYR A 40 -24.17 14.67 -22.32
N THR A 41 -25.38 14.31 -21.89
CA THR A 41 -26.62 15.09 -22.08
C THR A 41 -27.05 15.89 -20.86
N ASN A 42 -26.22 16.03 -19.82
CA ASN A 42 -26.63 16.73 -18.60
C ASN A 42 -27.01 18.21 -18.93
N PRO A 43 -28.15 18.73 -18.45
CA PRO A 43 -28.49 20.16 -18.62
C PRO A 43 -27.43 21.12 -18.07
N ASP A 44 -26.65 20.72 -17.05
CA ASP A 44 -25.56 21.54 -16.53
C ASP A 44 -24.39 21.64 -17.52
N ALA A 45 -23.97 22.88 -17.79
CA ALA A 45 -22.89 23.19 -18.71
C ALA A 45 -21.52 22.79 -18.15
N LYS A 46 -21.33 22.85 -16.82
CA LYS A 46 -20.07 22.43 -16.18
C LYS A 46 -19.90 20.92 -16.29
N MET A 47 -20.93 20.16 -15.92
CA MET A 47 -20.90 18.70 -16.02
C MET A 47 -20.66 18.22 -17.46
N ARG A 48 -21.33 18.83 -18.46
CA ARG A 48 -21.08 18.51 -19.87
C ARG A 48 -19.69 18.89 -20.36
N ALA A 49 -19.10 19.95 -19.81
CA ALA A 49 -17.72 20.25 -20.12
C ALA A 49 -16.85 19.09 -19.61
N ASP A 50 -16.95 18.74 -18.34
CA ASP A 50 -16.09 17.74 -17.71
C ASP A 50 -16.29 16.32 -18.29
N TYR A 51 -17.51 15.94 -18.64
CA TYR A 51 -17.85 14.66 -19.25
C TYR A 51 -18.07 14.75 -20.78
N GLY A 52 -17.49 15.77 -21.44
CA GLY A 52 -17.68 16.00 -22.87
C GLY A 52 -16.92 15.05 -23.79
N SER A 53 -15.92 14.33 -23.27
CA SER A 53 -15.19 13.29 -24.00
C SER A 53 -14.72 12.19 -23.04
N VAL A 54 -14.46 10.98 -23.55
CA VAL A 54 -14.03 9.84 -22.72
C VAL A 54 -12.74 10.15 -21.95
N ALA A 55 -11.78 10.84 -22.58
CA ALA A 55 -10.52 11.22 -21.92
C ALA A 55 -10.75 12.21 -20.77
N ARG A 56 -11.67 13.17 -20.94
CA ARG A 56 -12.02 14.13 -19.89
C ARG A 56 -12.82 13.47 -18.77
N ALA A 57 -13.74 12.58 -19.12
CA ALA A 57 -14.46 11.75 -18.16
C ALA A 57 -13.51 10.87 -17.35
N ALA A 58 -12.47 10.29 -17.97
CA ALA A 58 -11.47 9.52 -17.26
C ALA A 58 -10.66 10.38 -16.27
N TRP A 59 -10.26 11.59 -16.68
CA TRP A 59 -9.61 12.53 -15.77
C TRP A 59 -10.51 12.94 -14.59
N ALA A 60 -11.76 13.31 -14.86
CA ALA A 60 -12.73 13.70 -13.84
C ALA A 60 -13.02 12.54 -12.88
N GLU A 61 -13.19 11.32 -13.43
CA GLU A 61 -13.40 10.12 -12.65
C GLU A 61 -12.18 9.73 -11.82
N GLY A 62 -10.97 9.97 -12.32
CA GLY A 62 -9.74 9.81 -11.54
C GLY A 62 -9.80 10.62 -10.24
N ILE A 63 -10.20 11.89 -10.34
CA ILE A 63 -10.35 12.78 -9.18
C ILE A 63 -11.50 12.33 -8.27
N ASN A 64 -12.61 11.87 -8.86
CA ASN A 64 -13.76 11.33 -8.13
C ASN A 64 -13.38 10.10 -7.28
N VAL A 65 -12.57 9.18 -7.83
CA VAL A 65 -12.08 8.00 -7.11
C VAL A 65 -11.16 8.36 -5.93
N PHE A 66 -10.39 9.45 -6.04
CA PHE A 66 -9.61 9.97 -4.92
C PHE A 66 -10.46 10.70 -3.86
N GLY A 67 -11.74 10.95 -4.14
CA GLY A 67 -12.65 11.62 -3.21
C GLY A 67 -12.47 13.14 -3.14
N GLU A 68 -11.75 13.74 -4.09
CA GLU A 68 -11.47 15.18 -4.10
C GLU A 68 -12.56 16.00 -4.82
N TRP A 69 -13.51 15.34 -5.48
CA TRP A 69 -14.50 16.00 -6.32
C TRP A 69 -15.70 16.55 -5.53
N ILE A 70 -15.92 17.87 -5.61
CA ILE A 70 -16.99 18.59 -4.89
C ILE A 70 -18.30 18.73 -5.70
N ASN A 71 -18.25 18.66 -7.04
CA ASN A 71 -19.44 18.85 -7.87
C ASN A 71 -20.24 17.55 -7.98
N VAL A 72 -21.28 17.40 -7.17
CA VAL A 72 -22.17 16.22 -7.12
C VAL A 72 -23.48 16.43 -7.91
N ASP A 73 -23.48 17.38 -8.85
CA ASP A 73 -24.65 17.72 -9.69
C ASP A 73 -24.84 16.75 -10.87
N PHE A 74 -24.64 15.45 -10.60
CA PHE A 74 -24.88 14.38 -11.55
C PHE A 74 -26.37 14.22 -11.86
N SER A 75 -26.66 13.70 -13.05
CA SER A 75 -28.00 13.21 -13.39
C SER A 75 -28.44 12.10 -12.44
N VAL A 76 -29.74 11.77 -12.41
CA VAL A 76 -30.27 10.68 -11.57
C VAL A 76 -29.57 9.35 -11.90
N ALA A 77 -29.31 9.09 -13.18
CA ALA A 77 -28.55 7.92 -13.62
C ALA A 77 -27.07 8.00 -13.20
N GLY A 78 -26.42 9.15 -13.39
CA GLY A 78 -25.03 9.36 -12.97
C GLY A 78 -24.82 9.16 -11.48
N LYS A 79 -25.74 9.62 -10.63
CA LYS A 79 -25.71 9.36 -9.18
C LYS A 79 -25.72 7.88 -8.85
N SER A 80 -26.51 7.08 -9.58
CA SER A 80 -26.57 5.63 -9.36
C SER A 80 -25.25 4.95 -9.72
N TYR A 81 -24.66 5.30 -10.87
CA TYR A 81 -23.36 4.77 -11.29
C TYR A 81 -22.24 5.24 -10.35
N ALA A 82 -22.18 6.53 -10.01
CA ALA A 82 -21.20 7.09 -9.09
C ALA A 82 -21.24 6.40 -7.73
N THR A 83 -22.44 6.07 -7.21
CA THR A 83 -22.57 5.33 -5.94
C THR A 83 -21.94 3.95 -6.04
N VAL A 84 -22.23 3.19 -7.10
CA VAL A 84 -21.65 1.86 -7.33
C VAL A 84 -20.14 1.96 -7.48
N ILE A 85 -19.65 2.91 -8.27
CA ILE A 85 -18.22 3.10 -8.49
C ILE A 85 -17.51 3.46 -7.19
N ALA A 86 -18.08 4.33 -6.35
CA ALA A 86 -17.50 4.69 -5.06
C ALA A 86 -17.30 3.47 -4.13
N PHE A 87 -18.25 2.53 -4.09
CA PHE A 87 -18.11 1.31 -3.28
C PHE A 87 -17.02 0.35 -3.80
N PHE A 88 -16.96 0.12 -5.12
CA PHE A 88 -16.07 -0.88 -5.69
C PHE A 88 -14.67 -0.34 -6.00
N SER A 89 -14.55 0.92 -6.41
CA SER A 89 -13.27 1.54 -6.77
C SER A 89 -12.33 1.64 -5.58
N VAL A 90 -12.84 2.08 -4.42
CA VAL A 90 -12.06 2.12 -3.17
C VAL A 90 -11.53 0.74 -2.81
N SER A 91 -12.36 -0.30 -2.94
CA SER A 91 -11.98 -1.68 -2.63
C SER A 91 -10.84 -2.17 -3.53
N ILE A 92 -10.86 -1.81 -4.82
CA ILE A 92 -9.86 -2.24 -5.80
C ILE A 92 -8.52 -1.51 -5.62
N CYS A 93 -8.53 -0.23 -5.24
CA CYS A 93 -7.31 0.54 -4.98
C CYS A 93 -6.62 0.17 -3.65
N VAL A 94 -7.36 -0.37 -2.68
CA VAL A 94 -6.82 -0.82 -1.38
C VAL A 94 -5.96 -2.09 -1.50
N VAL A 95 -6.25 -2.97 -2.48
CA VAL A 95 -5.52 -4.24 -2.64
C VAL A 95 -4.01 -4.05 -2.91
N PRO A 96 -3.55 -3.27 -3.91
CA PRO A 96 -2.11 -3.07 -4.12
C PRO A 96 -1.45 -2.36 -2.92
N LEU A 97 -2.16 -1.44 -2.28
CA LEU A 97 -1.70 -0.73 -1.08
C LEU A 97 -1.44 -1.70 0.08
N THR A 98 -2.36 -2.62 0.34
CA THR A 98 -2.24 -3.62 1.42
C THR A 98 -1.16 -4.65 1.15
N VAL A 99 -1.00 -5.11 -0.10
CA VAL A 99 0.07 -6.04 -0.49
C VAL A 99 1.44 -5.40 -0.32
N LEU A 100 1.60 -4.15 -0.77
CA LEU A 100 2.86 -3.41 -0.64
C LEU A 100 3.18 -3.10 0.82
N SER A 101 2.20 -2.64 1.60
CA SER A 101 2.42 -2.31 3.01
C SER A 101 2.78 -3.56 3.82
N ALA A 102 2.02 -4.66 3.67
CA ALA A 102 2.30 -5.91 4.36
C ALA A 102 3.68 -6.47 3.97
N GLY A 103 4.03 -6.44 2.68
CA GLY A 103 5.34 -6.90 2.22
C GLY A 103 6.50 -6.08 2.78
N TYR A 104 6.34 -4.76 2.88
CA TYR A 104 7.36 -3.88 3.47
C TYR A 104 7.48 -4.05 4.99
N PHE A 105 6.36 -4.21 5.70
CA PHE A 105 6.37 -4.47 7.14
C PHE A 105 7.06 -5.78 7.50
N LEU A 106 6.88 -6.83 6.68
CA LEU A 106 7.55 -8.12 6.89
C LEU A 106 9.07 -8.01 6.72
N GLU A 107 9.54 -7.31 5.68
CA GLU A 107 10.98 -7.11 5.47
C GLU A 107 11.63 -6.32 6.63
N LEU A 108 10.94 -5.29 7.13
CA LEU A 108 11.42 -4.50 8.28
C LEU A 108 11.49 -5.31 9.58
N LEU A 109 10.56 -6.25 9.77
CA LEU A 109 10.56 -7.13 10.94
C LEU A 109 11.71 -8.15 10.87
N ASP A 110 11.99 -8.67 9.67
CA ASP A 110 13.11 -9.60 9.41
C ASP A 110 14.45 -8.90 9.70
N ASP A 111 14.67 -7.71 9.13
CA ASP A 111 15.86 -6.88 9.40
C ASP A 111 16.05 -6.58 10.90
N TYR A 112 14.95 -6.39 11.65
CA TYR A 112 14.99 -6.16 13.09
C TYR A 112 15.36 -7.41 13.89
N ALA A 113 14.83 -8.57 13.50
CA ALA A 113 15.17 -9.86 14.13
C ALA A 113 16.65 -10.19 13.95
N ASP A 114 17.18 -10.07 12.73
CA ASP A 114 18.60 -10.26 12.42
C ASP A 114 19.50 -9.32 13.23
N THR A 115 19.05 -8.08 13.45
CA THR A 115 19.78 -7.10 14.27
C THR A 115 19.82 -7.50 15.75
N ILE A 116 18.73 -8.05 16.28
CA ILE A 116 18.69 -8.56 17.66
C ILE A 116 19.60 -9.77 17.81
N GLU A 117 19.50 -10.75 16.90
CA GLU A 117 20.32 -11.96 16.95
C GLU A 117 21.82 -11.61 16.87
N MET A 118 22.20 -10.68 15.98
CA MET A 118 23.58 -10.19 15.90
C MET A 118 24.02 -9.44 17.17
N SER A 119 23.11 -8.71 17.83
CA SER A 119 23.40 -8.06 19.12
C SER A 119 23.61 -9.08 20.23
N GLU A 120 22.80 -10.13 20.29
CA GLU A 120 22.91 -11.21 21.28
C GLU A 120 24.20 -12.00 21.08
N GLU A 121 24.55 -12.34 19.84
CA GLU A 121 25.84 -12.98 19.51
C GLU A 121 27.02 -12.08 19.88
N MET A 122 26.96 -10.78 19.57
CA MET A 122 28.02 -9.84 19.91
C MET A 122 28.19 -9.67 21.43
N ASP A 123 27.08 -9.70 22.18
CA ASP A 123 27.10 -9.72 23.64
C ASP A 123 27.74 -10.99 24.20
N ASP A 124 27.46 -12.16 23.63
CA ASP A 124 28.09 -13.42 24.02
C ASP A 124 29.59 -13.41 23.68
N ILE A 125 29.94 -12.82 22.52
CA ILE A 125 31.32 -12.57 22.11
C ILE A 125 32.05 -11.62 23.09
N GLY A 126 31.40 -10.55 23.53
CA GLY A 126 31.94 -9.66 24.54
C GLY A 126 32.11 -10.36 25.89
N ARG A 127 31.16 -11.24 26.24
CA ARG A 127 31.13 -11.95 27.52
C ARG A 127 32.30 -12.92 27.67
N TRP A 128 32.70 -13.64 26.63
CA TRP A 128 33.81 -14.60 26.76
C TRP A 128 35.16 -13.92 26.98
N TRP A 129 35.43 -12.77 26.35
CA TRP A 129 36.65 -12.01 26.62
C TRP A 129 36.61 -11.38 28.02
N GLN A 130 35.45 -10.90 28.46
CA GLN A 130 35.26 -10.37 29.82
C GLN A 130 35.47 -11.45 30.91
N LEU A 131 35.04 -12.69 30.66
CA LEU A 131 35.30 -13.84 31.54
C LEU A 131 36.79 -14.20 31.59
N ARG A 132 37.54 -13.98 30.51
CA ARG A 132 38.99 -14.21 30.43
C ARG A 132 39.81 -13.18 31.21
N LEU A 133 39.33 -11.93 31.26
CA LEU A 133 40.01 -10.80 31.90
C LEU A 133 39.62 -10.60 33.39
N ARG A 134 38.56 -11.26 33.87
CA ARG A 134 38.16 -11.30 35.30
C ARG A 134 37.78 -12.72 35.75
N PRO A 135 38.75 -13.64 35.89
CA PRO A 135 38.50 -15.03 36.25
C PRO A 135 37.89 -15.22 37.65
N GLU A 136 37.99 -14.21 38.52
CA GLU A 136 37.46 -14.23 39.89
C GLU A 136 35.93 -14.30 39.98
N LYS A 137 35.19 -13.98 38.90
CA LYS A 137 33.72 -14.12 38.88
C LYS A 137 33.22 -15.49 38.41
N SER A 138 34.07 -16.31 37.79
CA SER A 138 33.71 -17.65 37.30
C SER A 138 33.54 -18.64 38.46
N CYS A 139 34.40 -18.54 39.48
CA CYS A 139 34.37 -19.42 40.65
C CYS A 139 33.17 -19.15 41.58
N PHE A 140 32.71 -17.90 41.68
CA PHE A 140 31.58 -17.54 42.54
C PHE A 140 30.28 -18.22 42.10
N ARG A 141 30.10 -18.47 40.80
CA ARG A 141 28.90 -19.16 40.29
C ARG A 141 28.90 -20.66 40.61
N ARG A 142 30.07 -21.30 40.73
CA ARG A 142 30.17 -22.72 41.13
C ARG A 142 29.94 -22.92 42.64
N ALA A 143 30.23 -21.91 43.47
CA ALA A 143 30.00 -21.97 44.92
C ALA A 143 28.57 -21.61 45.38
N VAL A 144 27.72 -21.09 44.48
CA VAL A 144 26.33 -20.68 44.79
C VAL A 144 25.30 -21.70 44.28
N PHE A 145 25.69 -22.60 43.38
CA PHE A 145 24.81 -23.61 42.77
C PHE A 145 25.25 -25.07 43.02
N ASP A 146 26.31 -25.28 43.80
CA ASP A 146 26.62 -26.55 44.49
C ASP A 146 26.27 -26.39 45.98
#